data_AF-A0A9D3W9D2-F1
#
_entry.id   AF-A0A9D3W9D2-F1
#
_cell.length_a   1.000
_cell.length_b   1.000
_cell.length_c   1.000
_cell.angle_alpha   90.00
_cell.angle_beta   90.00
_cell.angle_gamma   90.00
#
_symmetry.space_group_name_H-M   'P 1'
#
loop_
_entity.id
_entity.type
_entity.pdbx_description
1 polymer ?
#
loop_
_entity_poly.entity_id
_entity_poly.type
_entity_poly.pdbx_seq_one_letter_code
_entity_poly.pdbx_strand_id
1 'polypeptide(L)'
;MALLITYDEHGGFYDHVPTPVSGVPNPDRIVELDPFYFKFNRLGVRVPTLLVSPWIDKATGEANQYVEDAVKRFLDVRKVAIRAGANESVIVTMRPSLTSRIKDQ
;
A
#
# COMPACT_ATOMS: atom_id res chain seq x y z
N MET A 1 6.32 -11.13 15.61
CA MET A 1 4.98 -10.51 15.64
C MET A 1 5.13 -9.04 15.31
N ALA A 2 4.26 -8.50 14.45
CA ALA A 2 4.27 -7.08 14.08
C ALA A 2 2.83 -6.60 13.92
N LEU A 3 2.55 -5.37 14.36
CA LEU A 3 1.30 -4.66 14.15
C LEU A 3 1.58 -3.46 13.26
N LEU A 4 0.90 -3.40 12.11
CA LEU A 4 0.96 -2.28 11.18
C LEU A 4 -0.36 -1.51 11.24
N ILE A 5 -0.28 -0.21 11.51
CA ILE A 5 -1.39 0.73 11.44
C ILE A 5 -1.06 1.71 10.33
N THR A 6 -1.94 1.84 9.35
CA THR A 6 -1.78 2.79 8.25
C THR A 6 -3.10 3.47 7.97
N TYR A 7 -3.00 4.66 7.40
CA TYR A 7 -4.15 5.42 6.92
C TYR A 7 -4.27 5.23 5.40
N ASP A 8 -5.50 5.19 4.90
CA ASP A 8 -5.79 5.13 3.45
C ASP A 8 -5.65 6.52 2.81
N GLU A 9 -5.93 7.58 3.58
CA GLU A 9 -5.91 8.97 3.12
C GLU A 9 -5.19 9.89 4.12
N HIS A 10 -4.66 11.01 3.60
CA HIS A 10 -3.91 11.99 4.41
C HIS A 10 -4.81 12.98 5.17
N GLY A 11 -6.13 12.96 4.94
CA GLY A 11 -7.12 13.80 5.63
C GLY A 11 -7.16 15.28 5.22
N GLY A 12 -6.52 15.66 4.11
CA GLY A 12 -6.52 17.05 3.63
C GLY A 12 -5.50 17.97 4.33
N PHE A 13 -4.73 17.45 5.28
CA PHE A 13 -3.71 18.23 6.00
C PHE A 13 -2.49 18.52 5.12
N TYR A 14 -1.84 19.65 5.39
CA TYR A 14 -0.62 20.07 4.67
C TYR A 14 0.52 19.08 4.91
N ASP A 15 1.19 18.71 3.81
CA ASP A 15 2.46 18.01 3.81
C ASP A 15 3.50 18.86 3.05
N HIS A 16 4.67 19.03 3.64
CA HIS A 16 5.77 19.78 3.04
C HIS A 16 6.52 19.00 1.96
N VAL A 17 6.38 17.66 1.93
CA VAL A 17 7.03 16.82 0.93
C VAL A 17 6.16 16.75 -0.33
N PRO A 18 6.65 17.22 -1.49
CA PRO A 18 5.90 17.12 -2.74
C PRO A 18 5.67 15.66 -3.13
N THR A 19 4.54 15.38 -3.76
CA THR A 19 4.23 14.03 -4.22
C THR A 19 5.15 13.61 -5.37
N PRO A 20 5.67 12.37 -5.35
CA PRO A 20 6.44 11.84 -6.47
C PRO A 20 5.57 11.71 -7.73
N VAL A 21 5.94 12.45 -8.78
CA VAL A 21 5.24 12.45 -10.08
C VAL A 21 6.09 11.92 -11.23
N SER A 22 7.36 11.60 -10.98
CA SER A 22 8.30 11.07 -11.98
C SER A 22 8.81 9.69 -11.57
N GLY A 23 9.03 8.81 -12.55
CA GLY A 23 9.58 7.47 -12.31
C GLY A 23 8.65 6.48 -11.60
N VAL A 24 7.38 6.85 -11.35
CA VAL A 24 6.39 5.95 -10.74
C VAL A 24 5.75 5.09 -11.84
N PRO A 25 5.97 3.77 -11.84
CA PRO A 25 5.38 2.90 -12.84
C PRO A 25 3.87 2.73 -12.59
N ASN A 26 3.09 2.65 -13.66
CA ASN A 26 1.70 2.22 -13.55
C ASN A 26 1.68 0.73 -13.11
N PRO A 27 1.01 0.39 -12.00
CA PRO A 27 1.10 -0.94 -11.38
C PRO A 27 0.52 -2.07 -12.24
N ASP A 28 -0.58 -1.82 -12.97
CA ASP A 28 -1.31 -2.82 -13.76
C ASP A 28 -1.43 -2.47 -15.24
N ARG A 29 -0.88 -1.33 -15.65
CA ARG A 29 -0.95 -0.75 -17.00
C ARG A 29 -2.37 -0.37 -17.43
N ILE A 30 -3.31 -0.30 -16.49
CA ILE A 30 -4.66 0.16 -16.74
C ILE A 30 -4.65 1.69 -16.64
N VAL A 31 -5.19 2.33 -17.66
CA VAL A 31 -5.41 3.79 -17.66
C VAL A 31 -6.90 4.04 -17.61
N GLU A 32 -7.29 5.10 -16.91
CA GLU A 32 -8.66 5.57 -16.96
C GLU A 32 -9.00 5.96 -18.40
N LEU A 33 -10.24 5.70 -18.81
CA LEU A 33 -10.73 6.05 -20.13
C LEU A 33 -11.25 7.50 -20.13
N ASP A 34 -11.89 7.89 -21.23
CA ASP A 34 -12.56 9.17 -21.35
C ASP A 34 -13.50 9.46 -20.15
N PRO A 35 -13.55 10.69 -19.61
CA PRO A 35 -12.86 11.91 -20.08
C PRO A 35 -11.54 12.24 -19.36
N PHE A 36 -11.13 11.46 -18.35
CA PHE A 36 -10.09 11.89 -17.40
C PHE A 36 -8.67 11.38 -17.73
N TYR A 37 -8.56 10.26 -18.47
CA TYR A 37 -7.27 9.72 -18.97
C TYR A 37 -6.17 9.58 -17.89
N PHE A 38 -6.55 9.32 -16.64
CA PHE A 38 -5.62 9.18 -15.53
C PHE A 38 -4.74 7.94 -15.70
N LYS A 39 -3.41 8.13 -15.65
CA LYS A 39 -2.43 7.09 -16.02
C LYS A 39 -1.88 6.28 -14.86
N PHE A 40 -2.31 6.56 -13.61
CA PHE A 40 -1.80 5.90 -12.40
C PHE A 40 -0.26 5.83 -12.31
N ASN A 41 0.43 6.85 -12.83
CA ASN A 41 1.90 6.95 -12.91
C ASN A 41 2.45 8.04 -11.97
N ARG A 42 1.77 8.29 -10.86
CA ARG A 42 2.17 9.20 -9.78
C ARG A 42 1.70 8.64 -8.45
N LEU A 43 2.40 9.00 -7.37
CA LEU A 43 1.97 8.67 -6.02
C LEU A 43 1.08 9.78 -5.44
N GLY A 44 0.26 9.40 -4.45
CA GLY A 44 -0.54 10.32 -3.65
C GLY A 44 0.30 11.05 -2.59
N VAL A 45 -0.38 11.88 -1.80
CA VAL A 45 0.20 12.52 -0.59
C VAL A 45 0.55 11.45 0.43
N ARG A 46 1.58 11.69 1.26
CA ARG A 46 1.96 10.74 2.30
C ARG A 46 0.83 10.59 3.31
N VAL A 47 0.73 9.38 3.84
CA VAL A 47 -0.20 9.02 4.91
C VAL A 47 0.60 8.63 6.16
N PRO A 48 0.07 8.87 7.36
CA PRO A 48 0.72 8.36 8.57
C PRO A 48 0.76 6.82 8.57
N THR A 49 1.87 6.26 9.04
CA THR A 49 2.04 4.81 9.20
C THR A 49 2.82 4.52 10.48
N LEU A 50 2.35 3.55 11.26
CA LEU A 50 2.98 3.09 12.49
C LEU A 50 3.22 1.59 12.40
N LEU A 51 4.44 1.16 12.71
CA LEU A 51 4.80 -0.24 12.84
C LEU A 51 5.28 -0.52 14.26
N VAL A 52 4.61 -1.45 14.94
CA VAL A 52 4.92 -1.84 16.32
C VAL A 52 5.36 -3.30 16.33
N SER A 53 6.57 -3.55 16.83
CA SER A 53 7.12 -4.90 16.93
C SER A 53 8.14 -4.97 18.08
N PRO A 54 8.23 -6.09 18.83
CA PRO A 54 9.29 -6.29 19.82
C PRO A 54 10.70 -6.40 19.20
N TRP A 55 10.79 -6.45 17.87
CA TRP A 55 12.05 -6.55 17.12
C TRP A 55 12.51 -5.20 16.54
N ILE A 56 11.83 -4.10 16.87
CA ILE A 56 12.18 -2.75 16.43
C ILE A 56 12.65 -1.95 17.64
N ASP A 57 13.83 -1.35 17.53
CA ASP A 57 14.36 -0.46 18.56
C ASP A 57 13.53 0.82 18.67
N LYS A 58 13.35 1.30 19.90
CA LYS A 58 12.55 2.50 20.19
C LYS A 58 13.10 3.72 19.45
N ALA A 59 12.21 4.46 18.79
CA ALA A 59 12.50 5.78 18.19
C ALA A 59 13.63 5.80 17.14
N THR A 60 13.81 4.72 16.38
CA THR A 60 14.79 4.66 15.30
C THR A 60 14.30 5.33 14.02
N GLY A 61 15.14 6.19 13.41
CA GLY A 61 14.93 6.72 12.06
C GLY A 61 15.08 5.64 10.96
N GLU A 62 15.67 4.50 11.30
CA GLU A 62 15.76 3.30 10.45
C GLU A 62 14.42 2.56 10.31
N ALA A 63 13.38 2.98 11.05
CA ALA A 63 12.05 2.39 10.98
C ALA A 63 11.49 2.36 9.54
N ASN A 64 11.80 3.35 8.70
CA ASN A 64 11.37 3.33 7.29
C ASN A 64 11.93 2.14 6.53
N GLN A 65 13.24 1.88 6.64
CA GLN A 65 13.85 0.74 5.96
C GLN A 65 13.30 -0.58 6.48
N TYR A 66 13.11 -0.69 7.80
CA TYR A 66 12.51 -1.89 8.38
C TYR A 66 11.06 -2.09 7.93
N VAL A 67 10.25 -1.02 7.84
CA VAL A 67 8.88 -1.06 7.31
C VAL A 67 8.88 -1.52 5.86
N GLU A 68 9.70 -0.91 5.01
CA GLU A 68 9.80 -1.30 3.60
C GLU A 68 10.22 -2.76 3.44
N ASP A 69 11.24 -3.19 4.17
CA ASP A 69 11.73 -4.56 4.18
C ASP A 69 10.69 -5.56 4.71
N ALA A 70 9.96 -5.20 5.76
CA ALA A 70 8.93 -6.03 6.36
C ALA A 70 7.73 -6.18 5.42
N VAL A 71 7.28 -5.09 4.80
CA VAL A 71 6.20 -5.09 3.81
C VAL A 71 6.62 -5.90 2.59
N LYS A 72 7.84 -5.69 2.08
CA LYS A 72 8.37 -6.45 0.94
C LYS A 72 8.44 -7.95 1.24
N ARG A 73 9.00 -8.33 2.39
CA ARG A 73 9.04 -9.74 2.84
C ARG A 73 7.65 -10.32 2.98
N PHE A 74 6.70 -9.58 3.55
CA PHE A 74 5.32 -10.03 3.67
C PHE A 74 4.69 -10.32 2.31
N LEU A 75 4.86 -9.41 1.33
CA LEU A 75 4.33 -9.59 -0.03
C LEU A 75 5.03 -10.70 -0.81
N ASP A 76 6.33 -10.89 -0.63
CA ASP A 76 7.09 -11.97 -1.27
C ASP A 76 6.72 -13.33 -0.69
N VAL A 77 6.63 -13.43 0.65
CA VAL A 77 6.13 -14.64 1.34
C VAL A 77 4.70 -14.96 0.89
N ARG A 78 3.82 -13.95 0.73
CA ARG A 78 2.48 -14.14 0.14
C ARG A 78 2.55 -14.81 -1.24
N LYS A 79 3.38 -14.29 -2.15
CA LYS A 79 3.52 -14.84 -3.51
C LYS A 79 4.01 -16.30 -3.48
N VAL A 80 4.95 -16.60 -2.59
CA VAL A 80 5.48 -17.97 -2.41
C VAL A 80 4.41 -18.89 -1.82
N ALA A 81 3.67 -18.44 -0.81
CA ALA A 81 2.61 -19.21 -0.17
C ALA A 81 1.48 -19.58 -1.16
N ILE A 82 1.04 -18.63 -1.98
CA ILE A 82 0.04 -18.91 -3.04
C ILE A 82 0.58 -19.95 -4.04
N ARG A 83 1.83 -19.81 -4.49
CA ARG A 83 2.46 -20.81 -5.38
C ARG A 83 2.58 -22.20 -4.75
N ALA A 84 2.73 -22.26 -3.43
CA ALA A 84 2.80 -23.51 -2.67
C ALA A 84 1.42 -24.13 -2.39
N GLY A 85 0.32 -23.54 -2.88
CA GLY A 85 -1.03 -24.08 -2.72
C GLY A 85 -1.75 -23.63 -1.45
N ALA A 86 -1.27 -22.57 -0.77
CA ALA A 86 -1.98 -22.00 0.36
C ALA A 86 -3.34 -21.42 -0.07
N ASN A 87 -4.40 -21.70 0.69
CA ASN A 87 -5.74 -21.20 0.41
C ASN A 87 -5.81 -19.68 0.63
N GLU A 88 -6.27 -18.95 -0.40
CA GLU A 88 -6.36 -17.49 -0.40
C GLU A 88 -7.23 -16.92 0.74
N SER A 89 -8.18 -17.70 1.27
CA SER A 89 -9.08 -17.27 2.34
C SER A 89 -8.45 -17.23 3.74
N VAL A 90 -7.34 -17.94 3.96
CA VAL A 90 -6.62 -17.99 5.26
C VAL A 90 -5.61 -16.85 5.39
N ILE A 91 -5.33 -16.17 4.27
CA ILE A 91 -4.36 -15.08 4.17
C ILE A 91 -5.18 -13.80 4.02
N VAL A 92 -5.14 -12.93 5.05
CA VAL A 92 -5.83 -11.63 5.16
C VAL A 92 -6.37 -11.13 3.82
N THR A 93 -7.68 -11.29 3.61
CA THR A 93 -8.39 -10.68 2.49
C THR A 93 -8.46 -9.18 2.75
N MET A 94 -7.55 -8.39 2.16
CA MET A 94 -7.81 -6.97 1.98
C MET A 94 -8.96 -6.87 0.98
N ARG A 95 -10.18 -6.67 1.51
CA ARG A 95 -11.30 -6.28 0.66
C ARG A 95 -10.96 -4.90 0.09
N PRO A 96 -11.11 -4.68 -1.23
CA PRO A 96 -10.98 -3.34 -1.80
C PRO A 96 -11.87 -2.37 -1.02
N SER A 97 -11.39 -1.15 -0.78
CA SER A 97 -12.26 -0.09 -0.25
C SER A 97 -13.43 0.14 -1.22
N LEU A 98 -14.56 0.60 -0.68
CA LEU A 98 -15.90 0.59 -1.26
C LEU A 98 -16.09 1.55 -2.46
N THR A 99 -15.10 1.70 -3.34
CA THR A 99 -15.13 2.64 -4.48
C THR A 99 -15.39 2.01 -5.84
N SER A 100 -15.47 0.68 -5.97
CA SER A 100 -16.17 0.10 -7.12
C SER A 100 -17.68 0.27 -6.90
N ARG A 101 -18.23 1.41 -7.33
CA ARG A 101 -19.67 1.50 -7.57
C ARG A 101 -20.02 0.34 -8.50
N ILE A 102 -20.72 -0.64 -7.95
CA ILE A 102 -21.54 -1.55 -8.75
C ILE A 102 -22.43 -0.62 -9.57
N LYS A 103 -22.28 -0.66 -10.90
CA LYS A 103 -23.34 -0.20 -11.79
C LYS A 103 -24.49 -1.18 -11.59
N ASP A 104 -25.27 -0.96 -10.56
CA ASP A 104 -26.61 -1.51 -10.48
C ASP A 104 -27.48 -0.63 -11.37
N GLN A 105 -27.85 -1.23 -12.50
CA GLN A 105 -29.08 -1.04 -13.29
C GLN A 105 -29.48 0.37 -13.72
#